data_AF-A0A497Y3M0-F1
#
_entry.id   AF-A0A497Y3M0-F1
#
_cell.length_a   1.000
_cell.length_b   1.000
_cell.length_c   1.000
_cell.angle_alpha   90.00
_cell.angle_beta   90.00
_cell.angle_gamma   90.00
#
_symmetry.space_group_name_H-M   'P 1'
#
loop_
_entity.id
_entity.type
_entity.pdbx_description
1 polymer ?
#
loop_
_entity_poly.entity_id
_entity_poly.type
_entity_poly.pdbx_seq_one_letter_code
_entity_poly.pdbx_strand_id
1 'polypeptide(L)'
;MKFKLGDFVRFVDEKREGYVTKIIDSQTLGVTDEDGFEIPVAVSNLTSVHGHGVVAEELDAPKPIQVNIPSVSKIENGIYVAVATDDKAGNVVHFHLQNHSSNILLVSLTTERKEKYAGAFHGVIESYASTLVYSASLADLDLWPEFNFQVLVFSKADVKPINPLVIRKKFRAKDFSTEQKELPQLKNKGWFIRLDDLAPVTIDPKKLKESFFRSSEEKKTVEAPQKEIDLHIEKLRDDHHFLEADEMLQIQINHFQTAMDAAVVHHFDKIVFIHGSGNGTLRDKIHKLISKNPHVKTYMDARKEKFGYGATEVVFK
;
A
#
# COMPACT_ATOMS: atom_id res chain seq x y z
N MET A 1 7.69 -19.61 33.29
CA MET A 1 6.29 -19.42 33.73
C MET A 1 5.48 -20.60 33.20
N LYS A 2 4.58 -21.17 34.02
CA LYS A 2 3.91 -22.46 33.73
C LYS A 2 2.69 -22.35 32.79
N PHE A 3 2.16 -21.14 32.60
CA PHE A 3 1.00 -20.85 31.76
C PHE A 3 1.27 -19.61 30.88
N LYS A 4 0.70 -19.61 29.67
CA LYS A 4 0.75 -18.52 28.66
C LYS A 4 -0.65 -17.91 28.47
N LEU A 5 -0.70 -16.69 27.93
CA LEU A 5 -1.97 -16.07 27.52
C LEU A 5 -2.64 -16.94 26.44
N GLY A 6 -3.92 -17.24 26.63
CA GLY A 6 -4.71 -18.13 25.79
C GLY A 6 -4.74 -19.59 26.25
N ASP A 7 -3.99 -19.97 27.30
CA ASP A 7 -4.04 -21.33 27.85
C ASP A 7 -5.40 -21.63 28.47
N PHE A 8 -5.95 -22.81 28.16
CA PHE A 8 -7.14 -23.33 28.82
C PHE A 8 -6.75 -24.02 30.13
N VAL A 9 -7.31 -23.54 31.23
CA VAL A 9 -6.98 -23.97 32.58
C VAL A 9 -8.22 -24.35 33.37
N ARG A 10 -8.06 -25.33 34.25
CA ARG A 10 -9.08 -25.76 35.21
C ARG A 10 -8.63 -25.39 36.62
N PHE A 11 -9.56 -24.87 37.39
CA PHE A 11 -9.36 -24.52 38.79
C PHE A 11 -9.21 -25.80 39.61
N VAL A 12 -8.23 -25.85 40.51
CA VAL A 12 -7.94 -27.05 41.32
C VAL A 12 -9.05 -27.31 42.33
N ASP A 13 -9.54 -26.24 42.96
CA ASP A 13 -10.48 -26.32 44.09
C ASP A 13 -11.96 -26.21 43.66
N GLU A 14 -12.21 -25.85 42.40
CA GLU A 14 -13.54 -25.60 41.87
C GLU A 14 -13.76 -26.35 40.55
N LYS A 15 -14.99 -26.82 40.29
CA LYS A 15 -15.37 -27.37 38.99
C LYS A 15 -15.61 -26.24 37.97
N ARG A 16 -14.60 -25.41 37.76
CA ARG A 16 -14.62 -24.28 36.82
C ARG A 16 -13.43 -24.36 35.88
N GLU A 17 -13.65 -23.85 34.68
CA GLU A 17 -12.69 -23.84 33.58
C GLU A 17 -12.72 -22.48 32.90
N GLY A 18 -11.61 -22.09 32.30
CA GLY A 18 -11.51 -20.81 31.62
C GLY A 18 -10.20 -20.63 30.89
N TYR A 19 -10.08 -19.50 30.21
CA TYR A 19 -8.88 -19.13 29.47
C TYR A 19 -8.08 -18.09 30.23
N VAL A 20 -6.76 -18.23 30.22
CA VAL A 20 -5.85 -17.21 30.76
C VAL A 20 -5.89 -16.00 29.83
N THR A 21 -6.60 -14.95 30.22
CA THR A 21 -6.76 -13.72 29.42
C THR A 21 -5.82 -12.61 29.86
N LYS A 22 -5.23 -12.73 31.06
CA LYS A 22 -4.33 -11.70 31.61
C LYS A 22 -3.27 -12.30 32.51
N ILE A 23 -2.04 -11.78 32.43
CA ILE A 23 -0.97 -12.07 33.40
C ILE A 23 -0.87 -10.85 34.31
N ILE A 24 -1.25 -11.01 35.58
CA ILE A 24 -1.27 -9.90 36.55
C ILE A 24 0.14 -9.75 37.15
N ASP A 25 0.72 -10.85 37.60
CA ASP A 25 2.09 -10.92 38.10
C ASP A 25 2.66 -12.34 37.95
N SER A 26 3.80 -12.64 38.59
CA SER A 26 4.47 -13.94 38.49
C SER A 26 3.76 -15.08 39.22
N GLN A 27 2.80 -14.77 40.11
CA GLN A 27 2.08 -15.71 40.95
C GLN A 27 0.55 -15.69 40.71
N THR A 28 0.03 -14.68 40.01
CA THR A 28 -1.40 -14.43 39.81
C THR A 28 -1.74 -14.23 38.33
N LEU A 29 -2.79 -14.92 37.85
CA LEU A 29 -3.30 -14.84 36.49
C LEU A 29 -4.79 -14.43 36.49
N GLY A 30 -5.20 -13.66 35.49
CA GLY A 30 -6.61 -13.43 35.18
C GLY A 30 -7.13 -14.55 34.28
N VAL A 31 -8.13 -15.28 34.74
CA VAL A 31 -8.78 -16.37 34.02
C VAL A 31 -10.23 -15.97 33.75
N THR A 32 -10.64 -15.99 32.49
CA THR A 32 -12.03 -15.71 32.08
C THR A 32 -12.78 -17.00 31.84
N ASP A 33 -13.93 -17.14 32.48
CA ASP A 33 -14.85 -18.29 32.32
C ASP A 33 -15.77 -18.12 31.09
N GLU A 34 -16.64 -19.10 30.83
CA GLU A 34 -17.58 -19.08 29.70
C GLU A 34 -18.61 -17.93 29.78
N ASP A 35 -18.86 -17.41 30.99
CA ASP A 35 -19.77 -16.30 31.24
C ASP A 35 -19.11 -14.92 30.97
N GLY A 36 -17.81 -14.91 30.63
CA GLY A 36 -17.06 -13.72 30.26
C GLY A 36 -16.56 -12.89 31.44
N PHE A 37 -16.52 -13.46 32.65
CA PHE A 37 -16.06 -12.77 33.85
C PHE A 37 -14.58 -13.09 34.15
N GLU A 38 -13.74 -12.07 34.28
CA GLU A 38 -12.31 -12.21 34.56
C GLU A 38 -12.05 -12.35 36.07
N ILE A 39 -11.53 -13.50 36.49
CA ILE A 39 -11.24 -13.81 37.90
C ILE A 39 -9.72 -13.88 38.10
N PRO A 40 -9.16 -13.14 39.08
CA PRO A 40 -7.74 -13.28 39.45
C PRO A 40 -7.53 -14.54 40.30
N VAL A 41 -6.61 -15.41 39.87
CA VAL A 41 -6.36 -16.73 40.47
C VAL A 41 -4.86 -16.98 40.60
N ALA A 42 -4.45 -17.56 41.74
CA ALA A 42 -3.07 -17.97 41.94
C ALA A 42 -2.67 -19.12 41.01
N VAL A 43 -1.46 -19.05 40.45
CA VAL A 43 -0.88 -20.08 39.57
C VAL A 43 -0.86 -21.47 40.21
N SER A 44 -0.76 -21.55 41.55
CA SER A 44 -0.81 -22.81 42.31
C SER A 44 -2.17 -23.51 42.24
N ASN A 45 -3.24 -22.76 42.00
CA ASN A 45 -4.63 -23.24 42.03
C ASN A 45 -5.17 -23.50 40.63
N LEU A 46 -4.29 -23.56 39.63
CA LEU A 46 -4.62 -23.82 38.23
C LEU A 46 -3.93 -25.09 37.75
N THR A 47 -4.67 -25.88 36.97
CA THR A 47 -4.17 -27.07 36.27
C THR A 47 -4.42 -26.93 34.78
N SER A 48 -3.44 -27.33 33.97
CA SER A 48 -3.59 -27.34 32.51
C SER A 48 -4.42 -28.55 32.10
N VAL A 49 -5.49 -28.32 31.35
CA VAL A 49 -6.30 -29.38 30.77
C VAL A 49 -5.69 -29.78 29.43
N HIS A 50 -4.96 -30.90 29.41
CA HIS A 50 -4.42 -31.47 28.18
C HIS A 50 -5.55 -32.21 27.43
N GLY A 51 -6.10 -31.58 26.39
CA GLY A 51 -7.20 -32.15 25.60
C GLY A 51 -7.89 -31.19 24.63
N HIS A 52 -7.75 -29.88 24.81
CA HIS A 52 -8.05 -28.88 23.78
C HIS A 52 -6.74 -28.29 23.25
N GLY A 53 -5.99 -29.13 22.51
CA GLY A 53 -4.79 -28.71 21.82
C GLY A 53 -5.13 -28.13 20.45
N VAL A 54 -5.16 -26.80 20.34
CA VAL A 54 -4.70 -26.19 19.09
C VAL A 54 -3.20 -26.44 19.09
N VAL A 55 -2.75 -27.33 18.22
CA VAL A 55 -1.35 -27.74 18.13
C VAL A 55 -0.53 -26.52 17.69
N ALA A 56 0.04 -25.81 18.66
CA ALA A 56 1.21 -24.99 18.45
C ALA A 56 2.41 -25.94 18.47
N GLU A 57 2.96 -26.27 17.29
CA GLU A 57 4.29 -26.85 17.23
C GLU A 57 5.31 -25.80 17.69
N GLU A 58 5.99 -26.11 18.80
CA GLU A 58 7.13 -25.35 19.29
C GLU A 58 8.34 -25.57 18.37
N LEU A 59 8.90 -24.44 17.95
CA LEU A 59 10.12 -24.30 17.18
C LEU A 59 11.30 -24.92 17.92
N ASP A 60 11.96 -25.86 17.24
CA ASP A 60 13.30 -26.34 17.56
C ASP A 60 14.29 -25.16 17.49
N ALA A 61 15.27 -25.12 18.40
CA ALA A 61 16.28 -24.06 18.45
C ALA A 61 16.97 -23.92 17.07
N PRO A 62 17.16 -22.69 16.55
CA PRO A 62 17.62 -22.53 15.17
C PRO A 62 19.07 -23.00 15.06
N LYS A 63 19.26 -24.19 14.48
CA LYS A 63 20.45 -24.47 13.67
C LYS A 63 20.49 -23.39 12.58
N PRO A 64 21.67 -22.93 12.12
CA PRO A 64 21.74 -22.00 11.01
C PRO A 64 21.19 -22.69 9.76
N ILE A 65 19.87 -22.55 9.56
CA ILE A 65 19.23 -22.79 8.29
C ILE A 65 19.85 -21.72 7.41
N GLN A 66 20.60 -22.14 6.38
CA GLN A 66 20.78 -21.29 5.22
C GLN A 66 19.37 -21.08 4.67
N VAL A 67 18.71 -20.05 5.18
CA VAL A 67 17.53 -19.50 4.56
C VAL A 67 18.08 -19.04 3.23
N ASN A 68 17.77 -19.79 2.18
CA ASN A 68 17.78 -19.22 0.86
C ASN A 68 16.66 -18.19 0.92
N ILE A 69 16.98 -17.01 1.46
CA ILE A 69 16.15 -15.83 1.38
C ILE A 69 16.00 -15.69 -0.13
N PRO A 70 14.82 -15.98 -0.72
CA PRO A 70 14.62 -15.62 -2.11
C PRO A 70 14.95 -14.14 -2.11
N SER A 71 15.95 -13.77 -2.90
CA SER A 71 16.46 -12.41 -3.03
C SER A 71 15.26 -11.48 -2.86
N VAL A 72 15.20 -10.76 -1.73
CA VAL A 72 14.13 -9.80 -1.48
C VAL A 72 14.41 -8.69 -2.47
N SER A 73 13.98 -8.92 -3.71
CA SER A 73 13.58 -7.87 -4.60
C SER A 73 12.64 -7.05 -3.73
N LYS A 74 13.06 -5.81 -3.48
CA LYS A 74 12.32 -4.83 -2.69
C LYS A 74 11.11 -4.44 -3.55
N ILE A 75 10.18 -5.37 -3.71
CA ILE A 75 8.94 -5.17 -4.45
C ILE A 75 8.16 -4.18 -3.62
N GLU A 76 7.76 -3.09 -4.27
CA GLU A 76 6.96 -2.07 -3.60
C GLU A 76 5.61 -2.65 -3.20
N ASN A 77 5.07 -2.21 -2.07
CA ASN A 77 3.72 -2.57 -1.68
C ASN A 77 2.76 -2.09 -2.78
N GLY A 78 1.90 -2.99 -3.26
CA GLY A 78 0.96 -2.68 -4.33
C GLY A 78 0.18 -3.90 -4.79
N ILE A 79 -0.61 -3.68 -5.83
CA ILE A 79 -1.43 -4.72 -6.48
C ILE A 79 -0.83 -4.96 -7.85
N TYR A 80 -0.44 -6.20 -8.11
CA TYR A 80 0.25 -6.57 -9.33
C TYR A 80 -0.49 -7.68 -10.05
N VAL A 81 -0.35 -7.71 -11.38
CA VAL A 81 -0.68 -8.89 -12.17
C VAL A 81 0.61 -9.52 -12.67
N ALA A 82 0.81 -10.77 -12.28
CA ALA A 82 1.88 -11.62 -12.76
C ALA A 82 1.32 -12.47 -13.92
N VAL A 83 1.81 -12.21 -15.13
CA VAL A 83 1.44 -12.96 -16.34
C VAL A 83 2.51 -14.02 -16.57
N ALA A 84 2.27 -15.21 -16.01
CA ALA A 84 3.20 -16.34 -16.05
C ALA A 84 3.05 -17.14 -17.34
N THR A 85 4.17 -17.51 -17.97
CA THR A 85 4.15 -18.45 -19.11
C THR A 85 3.99 -19.88 -18.63
N ASP A 86 3.24 -20.69 -19.37
CA ASP A 86 3.17 -22.13 -19.15
C ASP A 86 4.33 -22.84 -19.88
N ASP A 87 5.18 -23.54 -19.13
CA ASP A 87 6.35 -24.25 -19.69
C ASP A 87 5.96 -25.46 -20.55
N LYS A 88 4.76 -26.02 -20.34
CA LYS A 88 4.22 -27.17 -21.10
C LYS A 88 3.40 -26.71 -22.30
N ALA A 89 2.75 -25.56 -22.18
CA ALA A 89 1.95 -24.95 -23.24
C ALA A 89 2.52 -23.57 -23.59
N GLY A 90 3.58 -23.53 -24.41
CA GLY A 90 4.41 -22.33 -24.62
C GLY A 90 3.71 -21.08 -25.14
N ASN A 91 2.45 -21.18 -25.61
CA ASN A 91 1.62 -20.03 -26.02
C ASN A 91 0.54 -19.67 -25.01
N VAL A 92 0.44 -20.34 -23.86
CA VAL A 92 -0.55 -20.07 -22.82
C VAL A 92 0.11 -19.27 -21.71
N VAL A 93 -0.62 -18.25 -21.24
CA VAL A 93 -0.23 -17.45 -20.09
C VAL A 93 -1.33 -17.46 -19.04
N HIS A 94 -0.89 -17.40 -17.79
CA HIS A 94 -1.72 -17.44 -16.59
C HIS A 94 -1.58 -16.13 -15.83
N PHE A 95 -2.69 -15.44 -15.62
CA PHE A 95 -2.76 -14.19 -14.90
C PHE A 95 -2.98 -14.49 -13.43
N HIS A 96 -2.00 -14.15 -12.61
CA HIS A 96 -2.11 -14.20 -11.17
C HIS A 96 -2.20 -12.77 -10.63
N LEU A 97 -3.29 -12.49 -9.93
CA LEU A 97 -3.42 -11.25 -9.17
C LEU A 97 -2.67 -11.43 -7.85
N GLN A 98 -1.66 -10.58 -7.63
CA GLN A 98 -0.78 -10.64 -6.48
C GLN A 98 -0.96 -9.40 -5.60
N ASN A 99 -1.28 -9.65 -4.35
CA ASN A 99 -1.30 -8.65 -3.30
C ASN A 99 0.07 -8.59 -2.64
N HIS A 100 0.79 -7.48 -2.77
CA HIS A 100 2.08 -7.26 -2.08
C HIS A 100 1.91 -6.30 -0.89
N SER A 101 0.70 -6.18 -0.35
CA SER A 101 0.40 -5.34 0.81
C SER A 101 -0.07 -6.16 2.02
N SER A 102 -0.07 -5.52 3.19
CA SER A 102 -0.58 -6.08 4.43
C SER A 102 -2.12 -6.06 4.54
N ASN A 103 -2.81 -5.43 3.59
CA ASN A 103 -4.28 -5.35 3.57
C ASN A 103 -4.89 -6.54 2.84
N ILE A 104 -6.17 -6.82 3.10
CA ILE A 104 -6.96 -7.82 2.38
C ILE A 104 -7.65 -7.15 1.18
N LEU A 105 -7.70 -7.83 0.05
CA LEU A 105 -8.36 -7.32 -1.16
C LEU A 105 -9.64 -8.10 -1.43
N LEU A 106 -10.78 -7.41 -1.55
CA LEU A 106 -11.98 -7.98 -2.15
C LEU A 106 -12.03 -7.58 -3.62
N VAL A 107 -12.04 -8.56 -4.51
CA VAL A 107 -11.82 -8.37 -5.94
C VAL A 107 -12.99 -8.88 -6.76
N SER A 108 -13.38 -8.10 -7.77
CA SER A 108 -14.13 -8.57 -8.93
C SER A 108 -13.33 -8.27 -10.20
N LEU A 109 -13.23 -9.25 -11.09
CA LEU A 109 -12.62 -9.13 -12.40
C LEU A 109 -13.68 -9.44 -13.46
N THR A 110 -13.95 -8.46 -14.30
CA THR A 110 -14.79 -8.63 -15.49
C THR A 110 -13.98 -8.37 -16.75
N THR A 111 -14.39 -9.00 -17.84
CA THR A 111 -13.80 -8.84 -19.17
C THR A 111 -14.81 -8.20 -20.09
N GLU A 112 -14.35 -7.30 -20.96
CA GLU A 112 -15.18 -6.64 -21.95
C GLU A 112 -14.63 -6.84 -23.37
N ARG A 113 -15.50 -7.28 -24.29
CA ARG A 113 -15.19 -7.35 -25.72
C ARG A 113 -16.40 -6.93 -26.54
N LYS A 114 -16.27 -5.83 -27.29
CA LYS A 114 -17.35 -5.28 -28.14
C LYS A 114 -18.66 -5.10 -27.34
N GLU A 115 -18.58 -4.44 -26.19
CA GLU A 115 -19.70 -4.18 -25.27
C GLU A 115 -20.38 -5.45 -24.70
N LYS A 116 -19.76 -6.62 -24.85
CA LYS A 116 -20.15 -7.85 -24.15
C LYS A 116 -19.26 -8.03 -22.93
N TYR A 117 -19.90 -8.22 -21.79
CA TYR A 117 -19.25 -8.35 -20.49
C TYR A 117 -19.35 -9.77 -19.97
N ALA A 118 -18.28 -10.28 -19.37
CA ALA A 118 -18.26 -11.57 -18.69
C ALA A 118 -17.44 -11.49 -17.39
N GLY A 119 -17.95 -12.09 -16.31
CA GLY A 119 -17.18 -12.28 -15.09
C GLY A 119 -16.06 -13.29 -15.32
N ALA A 120 -14.82 -12.91 -15.02
CA ALA A 120 -13.66 -13.79 -15.13
C ALA A 120 -13.21 -14.30 -13.75
N PHE A 121 -13.32 -13.48 -12.70
CA PHE A 121 -12.99 -13.88 -11.34
C PHE A 121 -13.73 -13.03 -10.30
N HIS A 122 -13.99 -13.58 -9.12
CA HIS A 122 -14.34 -12.83 -7.93
C HIS A 122 -13.79 -13.54 -6.69
N GLY A 123 -13.45 -12.79 -5.64
CA GLY A 123 -12.97 -13.42 -4.41
C GLY A 123 -12.25 -12.47 -3.47
N VAL A 124 -11.72 -13.07 -2.41
CA VAL A 124 -10.86 -12.40 -1.44
C VAL A 124 -9.43 -12.84 -1.69
N ILE A 125 -8.49 -11.89 -1.71
CA ILE A 125 -7.06 -12.14 -1.79
C ILE A 125 -6.45 -11.65 -0.48
N GLU A 126 -5.92 -12.59 0.29
CA GLU A 126 -5.27 -12.33 1.58
C GLU A 126 -4.02 -11.46 1.41
N SER A 127 -3.55 -10.90 2.53
CA SER A 127 -2.30 -10.15 2.60
C SER A 127 -1.15 -10.98 2.06
N TYR A 128 -0.31 -10.39 1.21
CA TYR A 128 0.84 -11.05 0.60
C TYR A 128 0.53 -12.33 -0.21
N ALA A 129 -0.72 -12.52 -0.66
CA ALA A 129 -1.14 -13.71 -1.40
C ALA A 129 -1.21 -13.48 -2.93
N SER A 130 -1.21 -14.60 -3.67
CA SER A 130 -1.34 -14.65 -5.13
C SER A 130 -2.47 -15.61 -5.51
N THR A 131 -3.28 -15.24 -6.50
CA THR A 131 -4.41 -16.06 -6.96
C THR A 131 -4.50 -16.03 -8.49
N LEU A 132 -4.69 -17.20 -9.11
CA LEU A 132 -4.97 -17.32 -10.54
C LEU A 132 -6.36 -16.74 -10.84
N VAL A 133 -6.43 -15.73 -11.70
CA VAL A 133 -7.68 -15.02 -12.03
C VAL A 133 -8.09 -15.14 -13.49
N TYR A 134 -7.16 -15.49 -14.39
CA TYR A 134 -7.46 -15.65 -15.81
C TYR A 134 -6.38 -16.47 -16.53
N SER A 135 -6.71 -17.05 -17.67
CA SER A 135 -5.75 -17.75 -18.55
C SER A 135 -6.09 -17.46 -20.00
N ALA A 136 -5.08 -17.30 -20.86
CA ALA A 136 -5.29 -16.97 -22.26
C ALA A 136 -4.13 -17.44 -23.13
N SER A 137 -4.38 -17.59 -24.43
CA SER A 137 -3.28 -17.75 -25.39
C SER A 137 -2.66 -16.40 -25.73
N LEU A 138 -1.34 -16.28 -25.56
CA LEU A 138 -0.55 -15.12 -25.95
C LEU A 138 -0.57 -14.88 -27.47
N ALA A 139 -0.76 -15.94 -28.27
CA ALA A 139 -0.92 -15.83 -29.72
C ALA A 139 -2.17 -15.01 -30.11
N ASP A 140 -3.19 -14.99 -29.25
CA ASP A 140 -4.46 -14.28 -29.47
C ASP A 140 -4.49 -12.90 -28.80
N LEU A 141 -3.33 -12.31 -28.47
CA LEU A 141 -3.24 -11.04 -27.74
C LEU A 141 -4.12 -9.92 -28.33
N ASP A 142 -4.19 -9.81 -29.66
CA ASP A 142 -5.02 -8.80 -30.32
C ASP A 142 -6.52 -9.02 -30.13
N LEU A 143 -6.93 -10.24 -29.80
CA LEU A 143 -8.31 -10.65 -29.53
C LEU A 143 -8.68 -10.58 -28.04
N TRP A 144 -7.70 -10.34 -27.16
CA TRP A 144 -7.95 -10.29 -25.72
C TRP A 144 -8.95 -9.18 -25.35
N PRO A 145 -9.82 -9.45 -24.36
CA PRO A 145 -10.74 -8.45 -23.86
C PRO A 145 -10.00 -7.32 -23.13
N GLU A 146 -10.71 -6.23 -22.86
CA GLU A 146 -10.32 -5.30 -21.81
C GLU A 146 -10.65 -5.91 -20.45
N PHE A 147 -9.75 -5.78 -19.48
CA PHE A 147 -9.93 -6.30 -18.13
C PHE A 147 -10.30 -5.17 -17.19
N ASN A 148 -11.37 -5.36 -16.45
CA ASN A 148 -11.90 -4.42 -15.47
C ASN A 148 -11.76 -5.04 -14.08
N PHE A 149 -10.77 -4.56 -13.33
CA PHE A 149 -10.52 -4.95 -11.94
C PHE A 149 -11.22 -3.95 -11.03
N GLN A 150 -12.12 -4.43 -10.18
CA GLN A 150 -12.71 -3.66 -9.10
C GLN A 150 -12.19 -4.24 -7.79
N VAL A 151 -11.51 -3.40 -7.01
CA VAL A 151 -10.84 -3.83 -5.77
C VAL A 151 -11.27 -2.95 -4.61
N LEU A 152 -11.78 -3.58 -3.56
CA LEU A 152 -11.99 -2.96 -2.26
C LEU A 152 -10.85 -3.40 -1.35
N VAL A 153 -10.19 -2.43 -0.71
CA VAL A 153 -9.12 -2.71 0.25
C VAL A 153 -9.72 -2.71 1.65
N PHE A 154 -9.56 -3.84 2.34
CA PHE A 154 -10.00 -4.03 3.70
C PHE A 154 -8.79 -4.04 4.64
N SER A 155 -8.88 -3.25 5.71
CA SER A 155 -7.91 -3.24 6.80
C SER A 155 -8.64 -3.27 8.14
N LYS A 156 -8.06 -3.96 9.12
CA LYS A 156 -8.50 -3.90 10.52
C LYS A 156 -7.83 -2.76 11.29
N ALA A 157 -6.84 -2.10 10.69
CA ALA A 157 -6.16 -0.98 11.32
C ALA A 157 -7.09 0.25 11.38
N ASP A 158 -6.91 1.08 12.40
CA ASP A 158 -7.61 2.35 12.53
C ASP A 158 -7.00 3.39 11.58
N VAL A 159 -7.29 3.21 10.29
CA VAL A 159 -6.83 4.06 9.20
C VAL A 159 -8.01 4.42 8.32
N LYS A 160 -7.99 5.64 7.76
CA LYS A 160 -9.02 6.08 6.82
C LYS A 160 -9.10 5.10 5.64
N PRO A 161 -10.29 4.53 5.34
CA PRO A 161 -10.45 3.66 4.20
C PRO A 161 -10.11 4.38 2.90
N ILE A 162 -9.46 3.66 1.98
CA ILE A 162 -9.21 4.18 0.63
C ILE A 162 -10.44 3.98 -0.24
N ASN A 163 -10.56 4.79 -1.29
CA ASN A 163 -11.63 4.61 -2.27
C ASN A 163 -11.47 3.27 -3.02
N PRO A 164 -12.58 2.65 -3.45
CA PRO A 164 -12.55 1.51 -4.35
C PRO A 164 -11.65 1.77 -5.57
N LEU A 165 -10.76 0.84 -5.86
CA LEU A 165 -9.91 0.90 -7.05
C LEU A 165 -10.69 0.29 -8.22
N VAL A 166 -10.84 1.05 -9.30
CA VAL A 166 -11.42 0.58 -10.56
C VAL A 166 -10.38 0.75 -11.65
N ILE A 167 -9.74 -0.36 -12.03
CA ILE A 167 -8.62 -0.39 -12.96
C ILE A 167 -9.08 -1.06 -14.24
N ARG A 168 -9.03 -0.31 -15.34
CA ARG A 168 -9.29 -0.83 -16.69
C ARG A 168 -7.98 -1.00 -17.42
N LYS A 169 -7.62 -2.24 -17.73
CA LYS A 169 -6.36 -2.58 -18.39
C LYS A 169 -6.65 -3.36 -19.67
N LYS A 170 -6.20 -2.78 -20.78
CA LYS A 170 -6.13 -3.46 -22.06
C LYS A 170 -4.69 -3.79 -22.38
N PHE A 171 -4.34 -5.07 -22.33
CA PHE A 171 -2.99 -5.52 -22.62
C PHE A 171 -2.68 -5.40 -24.12
N ARG A 172 -1.42 -5.06 -24.40
CA ARG A 172 -0.87 -4.78 -25.73
C ARG A 172 0.52 -5.40 -25.83
N ALA A 173 1.03 -5.54 -27.05
CA ALA A 173 2.38 -6.06 -27.28
C ALA A 173 3.46 -5.33 -26.47
N LYS A 174 3.32 -4.01 -26.25
CA LYS A 174 4.23 -3.23 -25.40
C LYS A 174 4.27 -3.65 -23.93
N ASP A 175 3.18 -4.21 -23.40
CA ASP A 175 3.16 -4.70 -22.01
C ASP A 175 3.98 -5.99 -21.85
N PHE A 176 4.28 -6.67 -22.98
CA PHE A 176 5.03 -7.92 -23.05
C PHE A 176 6.35 -7.80 -23.82
N SER A 177 6.74 -6.58 -24.22
CA SER A 177 7.97 -6.36 -25.00
C SER A 177 9.24 -6.38 -24.13
N THR A 178 9.10 -6.30 -22.80
CA THR A 178 10.22 -6.47 -21.87
C THR A 178 10.57 -7.94 -21.72
N GLU A 179 11.81 -8.22 -21.35
CA GLU A 179 12.25 -9.58 -21.02
C GLU A 179 11.43 -10.18 -19.88
N GLN A 180 11.19 -11.49 -19.97
CA GLN A 180 10.54 -12.24 -18.91
C GLN A 180 11.42 -12.31 -17.68
N LYS A 181 10.81 -12.11 -16.52
CA LYS A 181 11.46 -12.13 -15.22
C LYS A 181 10.96 -13.31 -14.40
N GLU A 182 11.72 -13.69 -13.39
CA GLU A 182 11.21 -14.58 -12.35
C GLU A 182 10.06 -13.88 -11.62
N LEU A 183 8.93 -14.56 -11.51
CA LEU A 183 7.74 -13.99 -10.92
C LEU A 183 7.71 -14.28 -9.42
N PRO A 184 7.42 -13.28 -8.57
CA PRO A 184 7.30 -13.51 -7.13
C PRO A 184 6.23 -14.57 -6.87
N GLN A 185 6.48 -15.46 -5.91
CA GLN A 185 5.52 -16.49 -5.47
C GLN A 185 5.12 -17.52 -6.55
N LEU A 186 5.78 -17.50 -7.72
CA LEU A 186 5.55 -18.41 -8.83
C LEU A 186 6.89 -19.01 -9.27
N LYS A 187 6.86 -20.26 -9.76
CA LYS A 187 8.07 -20.92 -10.29
C LYS A 187 8.37 -20.51 -11.73
N ASN A 188 7.35 -20.06 -12.43
CA ASN A 188 7.40 -19.75 -13.85
C ASN A 188 7.93 -18.34 -14.08
N LYS A 189 8.51 -18.12 -15.26
CA LYS A 189 8.89 -16.79 -15.72
C LYS A 189 7.68 -16.07 -16.33
N GLY A 190 7.79 -14.76 -16.49
CA GLY A 190 6.78 -13.98 -17.18
C GLY A 190 6.91 -12.49 -16.94
N TRP A 191 5.78 -11.78 -17.01
CA TRP A 191 5.74 -10.33 -16.88
C TRP A 191 5.06 -9.92 -15.58
N PHE A 192 5.67 -8.99 -14.86
CA PHE A 192 5.19 -8.49 -13.59
C PHE A 192 4.77 -7.03 -13.75
N ILE A 193 3.46 -6.78 -13.75
CA ILE A 193 2.86 -5.49 -14.13
C ILE A 193 2.09 -4.94 -12.93
N ARG A 194 2.41 -3.71 -12.51
CA ARG A 194 1.69 -3.01 -11.44
C ARG A 194 0.32 -2.53 -11.95
N LEU A 195 -0.74 -2.73 -11.16
CA LEU A 195 -2.12 -2.36 -11.50
C LEU A 195 -2.60 -1.10 -10.78
N ASP A 196 -2.13 -0.86 -9.56
CA ASP A 196 -2.50 0.29 -8.73
C ASP A 196 -1.72 1.58 -9.09
N ASP A 197 -0.79 1.48 -10.04
CA ASP A 197 -0.13 2.64 -10.64
C ASP A 197 -1.08 3.27 -11.66
N LEU A 198 -1.81 4.30 -11.24
CA LEU A 198 -2.80 5.04 -12.03
C LEU A 198 -2.13 5.94 -13.09
N ALA A 199 -1.10 5.45 -13.76
CA ALA A 199 -0.53 6.13 -14.92
C ALA A 199 -1.60 6.24 -16.02
N PRO A 200 -1.82 7.44 -16.60
CA PRO A 200 -2.90 7.66 -17.55
C PRO A 200 -2.71 6.76 -18.78
N VAL A 201 -3.63 5.80 -18.94
CA VAL A 201 -3.75 4.99 -20.15
C VAL A 201 -3.91 5.96 -21.30
N THR A 202 -2.94 6.00 -22.22
CA THR A 202 -2.96 6.83 -23.42
C THR A 202 -4.22 6.54 -24.22
N ILE A 203 -5.19 7.44 -24.11
CA ILE A 203 -6.42 7.44 -24.89
C ILE A 203 -6.05 7.90 -26.30
N ASP A 204 -6.26 7.01 -27.27
CA ASP A 204 -6.01 7.24 -28.68
C ASP A 204 -6.81 8.49 -29.17
N PRO A 205 -6.14 9.57 -29.61
CA PRO A 205 -6.75 10.87 -29.90
C PRO A 205 -7.79 10.84 -31.03
N LYS A 206 -7.89 9.73 -31.78
CA LYS A 206 -8.90 9.58 -32.84
C LYS A 206 -10.30 9.22 -32.32
N LYS A 207 -10.43 8.61 -31.13
CA LYS A 207 -11.75 8.29 -30.53
C LYS A 207 -12.32 9.42 -29.67
N LEU A 208 -11.49 10.40 -29.26
CA LEU A 208 -11.94 11.53 -28.43
C LEU A 208 -12.89 12.48 -29.17
N LYS A 209 -12.81 12.57 -30.50
CA LYS A 209 -13.61 13.52 -31.28
C LYS A 209 -15.12 13.24 -31.24
N GLU A 210 -15.52 12.00 -30.96
CA GLU A 210 -16.94 11.62 -30.87
C GLU A 210 -17.51 11.80 -29.44
N SER A 211 -16.66 11.79 -28.41
CA SER A 211 -17.07 12.02 -27.02
C SER A 211 -17.11 13.51 -26.63
N PHE A 212 -16.61 14.42 -27.46
CA PHE A 212 -16.71 15.88 -27.25
C PHE A 212 -18.13 16.45 -27.41
N PHE A 213 -19.12 15.64 -27.79
CA PHE A 213 -20.51 16.07 -27.97
C PHE A 213 -21.46 15.65 -26.85
N ARG A 214 -20.97 15.29 -25.66
CA ARG A 214 -21.84 15.16 -24.47
C ARG A 214 -21.36 16.08 -23.34
N SER A 215 -22.29 16.96 -22.99
CA SER A 215 -22.31 18.05 -22.02
C SER A 215 -21.71 17.76 -20.63
N SER A 216 -20.89 18.72 -20.19
CA SER A 216 -20.73 19.39 -18.87
C SER A 216 -20.98 18.67 -17.52
N GLU A 217 -20.17 19.12 -16.54
CA GLU A 217 -20.17 18.92 -15.06
C GLU A 217 -19.31 17.73 -14.55
N GLU A 218 -18.25 17.87 -13.75
CA GLU A 218 -17.63 18.97 -13.00
C GLU A 218 -16.09 18.86 -13.12
N LYS A 219 -15.40 19.97 -13.42
CA LYS A 219 -13.95 20.07 -13.23
C LYS A 219 -13.68 20.17 -11.73
N LYS A 220 -12.96 19.20 -11.15
CA LYS A 220 -12.19 19.48 -9.92
C LYS A 220 -11.15 20.55 -10.28
N THR A 221 -11.44 21.79 -9.96
CA THR A 221 -10.46 22.86 -9.96
C THR A 221 -9.46 22.55 -8.87
N VAL A 222 -8.22 22.22 -9.23
CA VAL A 222 -7.09 22.35 -8.29
C VAL A 222 -7.04 23.85 -7.97
N GLU A 223 -7.20 24.20 -6.70
CA GLU A 223 -7.08 25.59 -6.27
C GLU A 223 -5.63 26.06 -6.48
N ALA A 224 -5.46 27.28 -6.99
CA ALA A 224 -4.14 27.84 -7.19
C ALA A 224 -3.42 27.96 -5.84
N PRO A 225 -2.19 27.43 -5.71
CA PRO A 225 -1.46 27.51 -4.45
C PRO A 225 -1.11 28.97 -4.13
N GLN A 226 -0.93 29.29 -2.85
CA GLN A 226 -0.39 30.59 -2.45
C GLN A 226 1.05 30.75 -2.97
N LYS A 227 1.45 31.99 -3.26
CA LYS A 227 2.82 32.29 -3.74
C LYS A 227 3.90 32.08 -2.67
N GLU A 228 3.50 32.09 -1.39
CA GLU A 228 4.34 31.77 -0.24
C GLU A 228 3.68 30.58 0.48
N ILE A 229 4.39 29.47 0.65
CA ILE A 229 3.90 28.24 1.29
C ILE A 229 4.72 27.97 2.54
N ASP A 230 4.05 27.92 3.68
CA ASP A 230 4.66 27.59 4.96
C ASP A 230 4.66 26.08 5.18
N LEU A 231 5.85 25.51 5.31
CA LEU A 231 6.05 24.08 5.51
C LEU A 231 6.26 23.72 6.98
N HIS A 232 6.17 24.66 7.92
CA HIS A 232 6.22 24.33 9.34
C HIS A 232 5.05 23.40 9.72
N ILE A 233 5.35 22.34 10.47
CA ILE A 233 4.38 21.29 10.79
C ILE A 233 3.17 21.84 11.54
N GLU A 234 3.33 22.90 12.36
CA GLU A 234 2.23 23.53 13.09
C GLU A 234 1.24 24.25 12.15
N LYS A 235 1.63 24.53 10.89
CA LYS A 235 0.73 25.06 9.85
C LYS A 235 0.06 23.96 9.04
N LEU A 236 0.61 22.76 9.04
CA LEU A 236 0.12 21.63 8.26
C LEU A 236 -0.77 20.69 9.07
N ARG A 237 -0.57 20.63 10.39
CA ARG A 237 -1.29 19.72 11.28
C ARG A 237 -1.43 20.26 12.71
N ASP A 238 -2.64 20.18 13.26
CA ASP A 238 -2.94 20.59 14.64
C ASP A 238 -2.47 19.55 15.68
N ASP A 239 -2.45 18.26 15.33
CA ASP A 239 -2.05 17.12 16.17
C ASP A 239 -0.54 16.79 16.09
N HIS A 240 0.30 17.75 15.70
CA HIS A 240 1.74 17.54 15.48
C HIS A 240 2.53 17.06 16.72
N HIS A 241 1.98 17.25 17.93
CA HIS A 241 2.59 16.80 19.19
C HIS A 241 2.64 15.26 19.34
N PHE A 242 1.84 14.52 18.56
CA PHE A 242 1.78 13.06 18.59
C PHE A 242 2.61 12.41 17.47
N LEU A 243 3.33 13.19 16.68
CA LEU A 243 4.06 12.70 15.52
C LEU A 243 5.54 12.50 15.83
N GLU A 244 6.09 11.41 15.31
CA GLU A 244 7.53 11.18 15.33
C GLU A 244 8.24 12.10 14.33
N ALA A 245 9.50 12.44 14.59
CA ALA A 245 10.26 13.41 13.79
C ALA A 245 10.33 13.05 12.29
N ASP A 246 10.41 11.75 11.96
CA ASP A 246 10.42 11.26 10.58
C ASP A 246 9.06 11.41 9.89
N GLU A 247 7.96 11.24 10.63
CA GLU A 247 6.60 11.41 10.10
C GLU A 247 6.30 12.88 9.82
N MET A 248 6.69 13.77 10.75
CA MET A 248 6.59 15.22 10.56
C MET A 248 7.32 15.64 9.28
N LEU A 249 8.56 15.17 9.10
CA LEU A 249 9.37 15.47 7.93
C LEU A 249 8.74 14.95 6.63
N GLN A 250 8.15 13.76 6.64
CA GLN A 250 7.50 13.20 5.45
C GLN A 250 6.23 13.99 5.07
N ILE A 251 5.44 14.43 6.05
CA ILE A 251 4.26 15.27 5.82
C ILE A 251 4.68 16.61 5.18
N GLN A 252 5.72 17.25 5.71
CA GLN A 252 6.24 18.51 5.19
C GLN A 252 6.74 18.37 3.73
N ILE A 253 7.42 17.26 3.41
CA ILE A 253 7.88 16.97 2.05
C ILE A 253 6.72 16.71 1.10
N ASN A 254 5.72 15.93 1.52
CA ASN A 254 4.55 15.64 0.69
C ASN A 254 3.75 16.92 0.38
N HIS A 255 3.62 17.81 1.36
CA HIS A 255 2.96 19.11 1.17
C HIS A 255 3.75 20.01 0.20
N PHE A 256 5.06 20.08 0.36
CA PHE A 256 5.96 20.76 -0.59
C PHE A 256 5.77 20.23 -2.02
N GLN A 257 5.74 18.91 -2.20
CA GLN A 257 5.64 18.27 -3.51
C GLN A 257 4.30 18.54 -4.18
N THR A 258 3.21 18.47 -3.41
CA THR A 258 1.86 18.82 -3.88
C THR A 258 1.77 20.28 -4.32
N ALA A 259 2.33 21.21 -3.53
CA ALA A 259 2.35 22.63 -3.86
C ALA A 259 3.24 22.96 -5.07
N MET A 260 4.37 22.25 -5.21
CA MET A 260 5.25 22.34 -6.39
C MET A 260 4.53 21.90 -7.67
N ASP A 261 3.85 20.76 -7.63
CA ASP A 261 3.11 20.24 -8.78
C ASP A 261 1.94 21.16 -9.15
N ALA A 262 1.22 21.69 -8.16
CA ALA A 262 0.18 22.68 -8.39
C ALA A 262 0.73 23.97 -9.04
N ALA A 263 1.88 24.48 -8.58
CA ALA A 263 2.52 25.65 -9.16
C ALA A 263 2.93 25.44 -10.63
N VAL A 264 3.40 24.24 -10.98
CA VAL A 264 3.73 23.87 -12.37
C VAL A 264 2.46 23.80 -13.23
N VAL A 265 1.39 23.16 -12.73
CA VAL A 265 0.10 23.06 -13.43
C VAL A 265 -0.53 24.44 -13.68
N HIS A 266 -0.37 25.37 -12.74
CA HIS A 266 -0.89 26.73 -12.85
C HIS A 266 0.09 27.72 -13.51
N HIS A 267 1.21 27.26 -14.06
CA HIS A 267 2.21 28.08 -14.76
C HIS A 267 2.72 29.28 -13.92
N PHE A 268 3.04 29.05 -12.65
CA PHE A 268 3.62 30.11 -11.81
C PHE A 268 5.03 30.44 -12.27
N ASP A 269 5.37 31.74 -12.34
CA ASP A 269 6.74 32.17 -12.62
C ASP A 269 7.70 31.78 -11.48
N LYS A 270 7.21 31.89 -10.24
CA LYS A 270 7.97 31.58 -9.02
C LYS A 270 7.08 31.29 -7.81
N ILE A 271 7.63 30.54 -6.85
CA ILE A 271 7.00 30.23 -5.56
C ILE A 271 8.05 30.24 -4.45
N VAL A 272 7.65 30.60 -3.23
CA VAL A 272 8.52 30.63 -2.05
C VAL A 272 8.07 29.57 -1.04
N PHE A 273 8.99 28.72 -0.61
CA PHE A 273 8.76 27.71 0.43
C PHE A 273 9.48 28.09 1.72
N ILE A 274 8.75 28.18 2.82
CA ILE A 274 9.27 28.53 4.14
C ILE A 274 9.47 27.23 4.93
N HIS A 275 10.71 26.82 5.14
CA HIS A 275 11.07 25.55 5.81
C HIS A 275 11.70 25.76 7.20
N GLY A 276 11.87 27.02 7.62
CA GLY A 276 12.46 27.38 8.91
C GLY A 276 13.99 27.29 8.93
N SER A 277 14.59 27.84 9.99
CA SER A 277 16.05 27.96 10.17
C SER A 277 16.65 26.90 11.11
N GLY A 278 15.95 25.78 11.33
CA GLY A 278 16.38 24.71 12.25
C GLY A 278 17.62 23.95 11.77
N ASN A 279 17.70 22.64 12.05
CA ASN A 279 18.87 21.80 11.71
C ASN A 279 19.15 21.61 10.20
N GLY A 280 18.41 22.28 9.31
CA GLY A 280 18.63 22.24 7.86
C GLY A 280 18.14 20.98 7.15
N THR A 281 17.65 19.96 7.87
CA THR A 281 17.23 18.67 7.29
C THR A 281 16.13 18.82 6.24
N LEU A 282 15.10 19.63 6.51
CA LEU A 282 14.01 19.89 5.58
C LEU A 282 14.50 20.66 4.34
N ARG A 283 15.33 21.69 4.55
CA ARG A 283 15.96 22.48 3.48
C ARG A 283 16.74 21.58 2.52
N ASP A 284 17.63 20.74 3.06
CA ASP A 284 18.53 19.92 2.24
C ASP A 284 17.75 18.88 1.42
N LYS A 285 16.68 18.30 2.00
CA LYS A 285 15.76 17.42 1.27
C LYS A 285 15.01 18.17 0.17
N ILE A 286 14.48 19.36 0.45
CA ILE A 286 13.79 20.21 -0.52
C ILE A 286 14.73 20.58 -1.68
N HIS A 287 15.94 21.05 -1.40
CA HIS A 287 16.94 21.42 -2.42
C HIS A 287 17.31 20.21 -3.30
N LYS A 288 17.41 19.02 -2.72
CA LYS A 288 17.65 17.77 -3.47
C LYS A 288 16.48 17.38 -4.39
N LEU A 289 15.25 17.70 -4.00
CA LEU A 289 14.06 17.46 -4.84
C LEU A 289 13.94 18.50 -5.95
N ILE A 290 14.16 19.78 -5.63
CA ILE A 290 14.13 20.90 -6.60
C ILE A 290 15.18 20.69 -7.69
N SER A 291 16.42 20.36 -7.32
CA SER A 291 17.53 20.18 -8.26
C SER A 291 17.31 19.04 -9.27
N LYS A 292 16.40 18.10 -8.97
CA LYS A 292 16.04 16.99 -9.86
C LYS A 292 14.80 17.29 -10.71
N ASN A 293 14.08 18.39 -10.45
CA ASN A 293 12.83 18.68 -11.14
C ASN A 293 13.10 19.36 -12.50
N PRO A 294 12.66 18.78 -13.63
CA PRO A 294 12.93 19.32 -14.97
C PRO A 294 12.22 20.65 -15.26
N HIS A 295 11.18 21.00 -14.50
CA HIS A 295 10.40 22.23 -14.66
C HIS A 295 10.97 23.42 -13.88
N VAL A 296 11.99 23.20 -13.06
CA VAL A 296 12.66 24.27 -12.32
C VAL A 296 13.78 24.87 -13.17
N LYS A 297 13.79 26.20 -13.28
CA LYS A 297 14.85 26.96 -13.95
C LYS A 297 16.02 27.22 -13.01
N THR A 298 15.73 27.70 -11.80
CA THR A 298 16.73 27.95 -10.75
C THR A 298 16.05 28.05 -9.39
N TYR A 299 16.82 27.94 -8.31
CA TYR A 299 16.34 28.16 -6.95
C TYR A 299 17.40 28.90 -6.13
N MET A 300 16.96 29.72 -5.19
CA MET A 300 17.83 30.51 -4.31
C MET A 300 17.16 30.74 -2.96
N ASP A 301 17.93 31.10 -1.93
CA ASP A 301 17.37 31.48 -0.64
C ASP A 301 16.45 32.71 -0.80
N ALA A 302 15.22 32.63 -0.32
CA ALA A 302 14.23 33.67 -0.49
C ALA A 302 14.42 34.79 0.55
N ARG A 303 14.52 36.04 0.05
CA ARG A 303 14.38 37.31 0.82
C ARG A 303 14.96 37.25 2.25
N LYS A 304 16.30 37.31 2.35
CA LYS A 304 17.04 37.27 3.62
C LYS A 304 16.54 38.27 4.68
N GLU A 305 15.98 39.39 4.26
CA GLU A 305 15.43 40.45 5.13
C GLU A 305 14.10 40.05 5.82
N LYS A 306 13.29 39.17 5.21
CA LYS A 306 11.96 38.76 5.71
C LYS A 306 11.97 37.37 6.36
N PHE A 307 12.83 36.45 5.89
CA PHE A 307 12.82 35.04 6.29
C PHE A 307 14.20 34.48 6.70
N GLY A 308 15.24 35.32 6.74
CA GLY A 308 16.60 34.86 7.01
C GLY A 308 17.08 33.80 6.00
N TYR A 309 17.60 32.67 6.50
CA TYR A 309 17.96 31.49 5.70
C TYR A 309 16.86 30.40 5.71
N GLY A 310 15.65 30.74 6.19
CA GLY A 310 14.57 29.79 6.45
C GLY A 310 13.59 29.59 5.29
N ALA A 311 13.88 30.12 4.10
CA ALA A 311 13.00 30.01 2.95
C ALA A 311 13.77 29.86 1.63
N THR A 312 13.19 29.14 0.68
CA THR A 312 13.74 28.89 -0.65
C THR A 312 12.76 29.39 -1.72
N GLU A 313 13.21 30.29 -2.61
CA GLU A 313 12.49 30.74 -3.80
C GLU A 313 12.84 29.81 -4.96
N VAL A 314 11.81 29.28 -5.62
CA VAL A 314 11.92 28.43 -6.79
C VAL A 314 11.36 29.18 -7.99
N VAL A 315 12.15 29.27 -9.05
CA VAL A 315 11.79 29.90 -10.32
C VAL A 315 11.57 28.81 -11.36
N PHE A 316 10.39 28.81 -12.00
CA PHE A 316 10.02 27.81 -12.99
C PHE A 316 10.46 28.21 -14.41
N LYS A 317 10.44 27.24 -15.33
CA LYS A 317 10.78 27.43 -16.75
C LYS A 317 9.64 28.01 -17.57
#